data_AF-A0A9E1MA44-F1
#
_entry.id   AF-A0A9E1MA44-F1
#
_cell.length_a   1.000
_cell.length_b   1.000
_cell.length_c   1.000
_cell.angle_alpha   90.00
_cell.angle_beta   90.00
_cell.angle_gamma   90.00
#
_symmetry.space_group_name_H-M   'P 1'
#
loop_
_entity.id
_entity.type
_entity.pdbx_description
1 polymer ?
#
loop_
_entity_poly.entity_id
_entity_poly.type
_entity_poly.pdbx_seq_one_letter_code
_entity_poly.pdbx_strand_id
1 'polypeptide(L)'
;MGVSWTTEQQQVIDLRNRNILVSAAAGSGKTAVLVERIVKIITDKNHPVDIDHLLIVTFTNAAAAEMRERIGNAIEKALDEQPGNEHLLRQLTLIHNA
;
A
#
# COMPACT_ATOMS: atom_id res chain seq x y z
N MET A 1 15.07 3.69 -9.82
CA MET A 1 14.48 5.02 -10.11
C MET A 1 13.20 5.14 -9.32
N GLY A 2 13.10 6.13 -8.43
CA GLY A 2 11.88 6.37 -7.65
C GLY A 2 10.73 6.82 -8.55
N VAL A 3 9.52 6.37 -8.25
CA VAL A 3 8.31 6.89 -8.90
C VAL A 3 8.14 8.34 -8.45
N SER A 4 7.97 9.27 -9.39
CA SER A 4 7.64 10.66 -9.08
C SER A 4 6.12 10.80 -9.03
N TRP A 5 5.59 11.06 -7.84
CA TRP A 5 4.15 11.29 -7.62
C TRP A 5 3.80 12.75 -7.91
N THR A 6 2.61 13.00 -8.48
CA THR A 6 2.08 14.37 -8.53
C THR A 6 1.78 14.88 -7.11
N THR A 7 1.64 16.20 -6.95
CA THR A 7 1.28 16.80 -5.66
C THR A 7 0.00 16.21 -5.09
N GLU A 8 -1.02 16.00 -5.93
CA GLU A 8 -2.31 15.43 -5.53
C GLU A 8 -2.17 13.95 -5.16
N GLN A 9 -1.38 13.17 -5.90
CA GLN A 9 -1.12 11.77 -5.58
C GLN A 9 -0.37 11.65 -4.25
N GLN A 10 0.65 12.50 -4.03
CA GLN A 10 1.41 12.53 -2.79
C GLN A 10 0.51 12.91 -1.59
N GLN A 11 -0.39 13.88 -1.76
CA GLN A 11 -1.40 14.21 -0.74
C GLN A 11 -2.28 13.01 -0.40
N VAL A 12 -2.77 12.27 -1.41
CA VAL A 12 -3.54 11.04 -1.19
C VAL A 12 -2.68 9.97 -0.54
N ILE A 13 -1.38 9.89 -0.78
CA ILE A 13 -0.49 8.92 -0.12
C ILE A 13 -0.25 9.29 1.35
N ASP A 14 -0.18 10.58 1.69
CA ASP A 14 0.30 11.05 3.00
C ASP A 14 -0.80 11.45 3.99
N LEU A 15 -2.00 11.85 3.53
CA LEU A 15 -3.07 12.28 4.44
C LEU A 15 -3.45 11.16 5.43
N ARG A 16 -3.52 11.48 6.72
CA ARG A 16 -3.93 10.56 7.80
C ARG A 16 -5.06 11.17 8.63
N ASN A 17 -5.68 10.34 9.48
CA ASN A 17 -6.62 10.75 10.54
C ASN A 17 -7.85 11.52 10.04
N ARG A 18 -8.36 11.16 8.86
CA ARG A 18 -9.58 11.71 8.26
C ARG A 18 -10.11 10.80 7.16
N ASN A 19 -11.38 10.94 6.84
CA ASN A 19 -11.97 10.34 5.65
C ASN A 19 -11.53 11.14 4.42
N ILE A 20 -11.17 10.42 3.35
CA ILE A 20 -10.79 11.02 2.07
C ILE A 20 -11.69 10.45 0.96
N LEU A 21 -12.10 11.32 0.05
CA LEU A 21 -12.74 10.95 -1.21
C LEU A 21 -11.84 11.43 -2.34
N VAL A 22 -11.44 10.51 -3.21
CA VAL A 22 -10.53 10.82 -4.32
C VAL A 22 -11.28 10.64 -5.63
N SER A 23 -11.51 11.76 -6.32
CA SER A 23 -12.03 11.74 -7.69
C SER A 23 -10.85 11.60 -8.66
N ALA A 24 -10.90 10.59 -9.54
CA ALA A 24 -9.76 10.25 -10.37
C ALA A 24 -10.15 9.61 -11.72
N ALA A 25 -9.68 10.21 -12.82
CA ALA A 25 -9.93 9.75 -14.18
C ALA A 25 -9.26 8.40 -14.48
N ALA A 26 -9.69 7.71 -15.53
CA ALA A 26 -8.99 6.52 -16.02
C ALA A 26 -7.51 6.84 -16.33
N GLY A 27 -6.60 5.91 -16.04
CA GLY A 27 -5.17 6.11 -16.27
C GLY A 27 -4.44 7.01 -15.26
N SER A 28 -5.12 7.61 -14.27
CA SER A 28 -4.50 8.53 -13.30
C SER A 28 -3.62 7.87 -12.22
N GLY A 29 -3.33 6.56 -12.35
CA GLY A 29 -2.54 5.82 -11.36
C GLY A 29 -3.27 5.47 -10.05
N LYS A 30 -4.61 5.49 -10.01
CA LYS A 30 -5.42 5.20 -8.79
C LYS A 30 -4.91 4.02 -7.97
N THR A 31 -4.72 2.88 -8.63
CA THR A 31 -4.27 1.64 -7.99
C THR A 31 -2.87 1.80 -7.40
N ALA A 32 -1.94 2.40 -8.15
CA ALA A 32 -0.58 2.62 -7.68
C ALA A 32 -0.54 3.54 -6.44
N VAL A 33 -1.36 4.60 -6.45
CA VAL A 33 -1.52 5.52 -5.31
C VAL A 33 -2.08 4.80 -4.08
N LEU A 34 -3.09 3.93 -4.26
CA LEU A 34 -3.64 3.15 -3.15
C LEU A 34 -2.65 2.14 -2.58
N VAL A 35 -1.91 1.44 -3.44
CA VAL A 35 -0.86 0.49 -3.02
C VAL A 35 0.22 1.23 -2.22
N GLU A 36 0.75 2.33 -2.75
CA GLU A 36 1.76 3.14 -2.06
C GLU A 36 1.24 3.68 -0.72
N ARG A 37 -0.03 4.13 -0.66
CA ARG A 37 -0.67 4.58 0.57
C ARG A 37 -0.70 3.46 1.62
N ILE A 38 -1.06 2.24 1.23
CA ILE A 38 -1.08 1.07 2.13
C ILE A 38 0.33 0.73 2.62
N VAL A 39 1.30 0.69 1.69
CA VAL A 39 2.71 0.42 2.01
C VAL A 39 3.23 1.46 3.01
N LYS A 40 2.95 2.75 2.82
CA LYS A 40 3.34 3.79 3.80
C LYS A 40 2.67 3.64 5.16
N ILE A 41 1.44 3.10 5.23
CA ILE A 41 0.77 2.85 6.51
C ILE A 41 1.46 1.71 7.25
N ILE A 42 1.72 0.59 6.57
CA ILE A 42 2.32 -0.59 7.21
C ILE A 42 3.81 -0.41 7.49
N THR A 43 4.49 0.51 6.81
CA THR A 43 5.93 0.80 7.02
C THR A 43 6.19 2.00 7.92
N ASP A 44 5.15 2.63 8.49
CA ASP A 44 5.31 3.73 9.43
C ASP A 44 6.00 3.24 10.72
N LYS A 45 7.21 3.77 10.97
CA LYS A 45 8.02 3.40 12.14
C LYS A 45 7.48 3.94 13.46
N ASN A 46 6.70 5.03 13.41
CA ASN A 46 6.15 5.67 14.61
C ASN A 46 4.81 5.06 14.99
N HIS A 47 4.01 4.65 14.00
CA HIS A 47 2.68 4.06 14.21
C HIS A 47 2.50 2.85 13.28
N PRO A 48 3.19 1.72 13.55
CA PRO A 48 3.10 0.55 12.70
C PRO A 48 1.68 -0.03 12.77
N VAL A 49 1.10 -0.29 11.60
CA VAL A 49 -0.18 -0.98 11.45
C VAL A 49 0.08 -2.25 10.67
N ASP A 50 -0.33 -3.40 11.21
CA ASP A 50 -0.24 -4.65 10.47
C ASP A 50 -1.31 -4.70 9.37
N ILE A 51 -0.99 -5.35 8.25
CA ILE A 51 -1.86 -5.37 7.06
C ILE A 51 -3.21 -6.06 7.30
N ASP A 52 -3.28 -7.00 8.25
CA ASP A 52 -4.50 -7.69 8.68
C ASP A 52 -5.44 -6.78 9.51
N HIS A 53 -4.99 -5.58 9.89
CA HIS A 53 -5.84 -4.53 10.46
C HIS A 53 -6.44 -3.59 9.39
N LEU A 54 -6.15 -3.81 8.10
CA LEU A 54 -6.66 -3.00 7.00
C LEU A 54 -7.73 -3.76 6.20
N LEU A 55 -8.91 -3.15 6.03
CA LEU A 55 -9.94 -3.66 5.12
C LEU A 55 -9.85 -2.97 3.76
N ILE A 56 -9.51 -3.74 2.72
CA ILE A 56 -9.44 -3.29 1.34
C ILE A 56 -10.57 -3.96 0.57
N VAL A 57 -11.44 -3.17 -0.06
CA VAL A 57 -12.60 -3.67 -0.81
C VAL A 57 -12.51 -3.22 -2.26
N THR A 58 -12.71 -4.15 -3.19
CA THR A 58 -12.78 -3.91 -4.63
C THR A 58 -14.08 -4.43 -5.20
N PHE A 59 -14.44 -3.98 -6.41
CA PHE A 59 -15.68 -4.42 -7.07
C PHE A 59 -15.63 -5.88 -7.56
N THR A 60 -14.44 -6.40 -7.85
CA THR A 60 -14.25 -7.77 -8.36
C THR A 60 -13.19 -8.52 -7.57
N ASN A 61 -13.31 -9.85 -7.53
CA ASN A 61 -12.29 -10.73 -6.95
C ASN A 61 -10.95 -10.63 -7.68
N ALA A 62 -10.98 -10.41 -9.02
CA ALA A 62 -9.76 -10.22 -9.80
C ALA A 62 -9.01 -8.94 -9.37
N ALA A 63 -9.73 -7.84 -9.14
CA ALA A 63 -9.12 -6.61 -8.64
C ALA A 63 -8.60 -6.76 -7.20
N ALA A 64 -9.27 -7.56 -6.37
CA ALA A 64 -8.77 -7.87 -5.02
C ALA A 64 -7.46 -8.66 -5.08
N ALA A 65 -7.40 -9.70 -5.94
CA ALA A 65 -6.19 -10.49 -6.15
C ALA A 65 -5.04 -9.64 -6.70
N GLU A 66 -5.30 -8.77 -7.67
CA GLU A 66 -4.31 -7.83 -8.20
C GLU A 66 -3.79 -6.88 -7.12
N MET A 67 -4.68 -6.34 -6.27
CA MET A 67 -4.28 -5.51 -5.13
C MET A 67 -3.37 -6.27 -4.16
N ARG A 68 -3.73 -7.52 -3.81
CA ARG A 68 -2.92 -8.37 -2.93
C ARG A 68 -1.51 -8.57 -3.49
N GLU A 69 -1.40 -8.95 -4.77
CA GLU A 69 -0.12 -9.16 -5.45
C GLU A 69 0.73 -7.88 -5.47
N ARG A 70 0.14 -6.75 -5.84
CA ARG A 70 0.86 -5.46 -5.90
C ARG A 70 1.38 -5.02 -4.54
N ILE A 71 0.62 -5.24 -3.47
CA ILE A 71 1.07 -4.91 -2.11
C ILE A 71 2.18 -5.86 -1.67
N GLY A 72 2.05 -7.17 -1.93
CA GLY A 72 3.10 -8.16 -1.66
C GLY A 72 4.43 -7.79 -2.33
N ASN A 73 4.40 -7.51 -3.63
CA ASN A 73 5.57 -7.08 -4.39
C ASN A 73 6.21 -5.78 -3.84
N ALA A 74 5.38 -4.85 -3.35
CA ALA A 74 5.89 -3.61 -2.76
C ALA A 74 6.54 -3.84 -1.39
N ILE A 75 6.03 -4.78 -0.58
CA ILE A 75 6.63 -5.20 0.68
C ILE A 75 7.96 -5.91 0.43
N GLU A 76 8.02 -6.82 -0.55
CA GLU A 76 9.26 -7.52 -0.93
C GLU A 76 10.35 -6.51 -1.34
N LYS A 77 9.99 -5.54 -2.19
CA LYS A 77 10.92 -4.48 -2.57
C LYS A 77 11.40 -3.65 -1.38
N ALA A 78 10.51 -3.34 -0.42
CA ALA A 78 10.91 -2.62 0.79
C ALA A 78 11.86 -3.46 1.67
N LEU A 79 11.71 -4.79 1.65
CA LEU A 79 12.58 -5.72 2.36
C LEU A 79 13.95 -5.84 1.69
N ASP A 80 14.02 -5.81 0.35
CA ASP A 80 15.29 -5.75 -0.39
C ASP A 80 16.10 -4.49 -0.02
N GLU A 81 15.42 -3.37 0.17
CA GLU A 81 16.02 -2.11 0.60
C GLU A 81 16.41 -2.09 2.09
N GLN A 82 15.74 -2.91 2.92
CA GLN A 82 15.98 -3.04 4.36
C GLN A 82 16.09 -4.51 4.78
N PRO A 83 17.18 -5.21 4.40
CA PRO A 83 17.32 -6.64 4.67
C PRO A 83 17.23 -6.94 6.17
N GLY A 84 16.48 -7.98 6.53
CA GLY A 84 16.32 -8.41 7.92
C GLY A 84 15.30 -7.62 8.74
N ASN A 85 14.51 -6.74 8.13
CA ASN A 85 13.41 -6.07 8.82
C ASN A 85 12.30 -7.07 9.17
N GLU A 86 12.26 -7.50 10.44
CA GLU A 86 11.30 -8.48 10.96
C GLU A 86 9.83 -8.05 10.76
N HIS A 87 9.56 -6.75 10.84
CA HIS A 87 8.22 -6.22 10.62
C HIS A 87 7.77 -6.43 9.18
N LEU A 88 8.63 -6.14 8.20
CA LEU A 88 8.34 -6.36 6.77
C LEU A 88 8.16 -7.85 6.45
N LEU A 89 8.98 -8.72 7.04
CA LEU A 89 8.82 -10.18 6.91
C LEU A 89 7.46 -10.66 7.45
N ARG A 90 7.03 -10.10 8.58
CA ARG A 90 5.70 -10.37 9.15
C ARG A 90 4.60 -9.89 8.21
N GLN A 91 4.70 -8.67 7.66
CA GLN A 91 3.70 -8.16 6.71
C GLN A 91 3.57 -9.04 5.47
N LEU A 92 4.70 -9.53 4.94
CA LEU A 92 4.71 -10.45 3.79
C LEU A 92 4.04 -11.79 4.12
N THR A 93 4.20 -12.27 5.36
CA THR A 93 3.51 -13.48 5.81
C THR A 93 2.00 -13.25 5.93
N LEU A 94 1.59 -12.11 6.48
CA LEU A 94 0.17 -11.77 6.67
C LEU A 94 -0.57 -11.57 5.34
N ILE A 95 0.03 -10.88 4.35
CA ILE A 95 -0.59 -10.67 3.03
C ILE A 95 -0.81 -12.00 2.29
N HIS A 96 0.08 -12.99 2.43
CA HIS A 96 -0.06 -14.29 1.78
C HIS A 96 -1.16 -15.17 2.42
N ASN A 97 -1.50 -14.92 3.68
CA ASN A 97 -2.54 -15.65 4.41
C ASN A 97 -3.93 -14.98 4.34
N ALA A 98 -4.04 -13.82 3.70
CA ALA A 98 -5.27 -13.01 3.59
C ALA A 98 -6.11 -13.30 2.34
#